data_AF-A0A926CIL4-F1
#
_entry.id   AF-A0A926CIL4-F1
#
_cell.length_a   1.000
_cell.length_b   1.000
_cell.length_c   1.000
_cell.angle_alpha   90.00
_cell.angle_beta   90.00
_cell.angle_gamma   90.00
#
_symmetry.space_group_name_H-M   'P 1'
#
loop_
_entity.id
_entity.type
_entity.pdbx_description
1 polymer ?
#
loop_
_entity_poly.entity_id
_entity_poly.type
_entity_poly.pdbx_seq_one_letter_code
_entity_poly.pdbx_strand_id
1 'polypeptide(L)'
;MQKQRRLGVLWLIPLGVVLWALVCNYSRAGILLFFGGITVWLIWMGLRSSHRKPAIIGINIVLLLFLIFFTFGGETLDRFKRETLTPFASGQDLRTLLHRDAWTLSIGAPLFGIGLGNFAPVFAMARTASAQQNFALHPESDWLWTAVELGWLAPICILGALLLWLIRCFPLERGTQSGLRSALSLLSSPSRFTRFTM
;
A
#
# COMPACT_ATOMS: atom_id res chain seq x y z
N MET A 1 -23.54 -18.99 11.38
CA MET A 1 -22.82 -18.94 10.08
C MET A 1 -23.38 -17.91 9.08
N GLN A 2 -24.68 -17.55 9.08
CA GLN A 2 -25.24 -16.58 8.11
C GLN A 2 -24.81 -15.10 8.32
N LYS A 3 -24.54 -14.68 9.56
CA LYS A 3 -24.20 -13.27 9.89
C LYS A 3 -22.85 -12.83 9.29
N GLN A 4 -21.84 -13.70 9.29
CA GLN A 4 -20.52 -13.44 8.69
C GLN A 4 -20.56 -13.37 7.16
N ARG A 5 -21.48 -14.10 6.52
CA ARG A 5 -21.62 -14.13 5.06
C ARG A 5 -22.22 -12.83 4.52
N ARG A 6 -23.13 -12.17 5.26
CA ARG A 6 -23.67 -10.84 4.92
C ARG A 6 -22.65 -9.72 5.14
N LEU A 7 -21.84 -9.82 6.20
CA LEU A 7 -20.71 -8.92 6.43
C LEU A 7 -19.66 -9.02 5.32
N GLY A 8 -19.38 -10.23 4.80
CA GLY A 8 -18.47 -10.41 3.66
C GLY A 8 -18.94 -9.73 2.38
N VAL A 9 -20.26 -9.71 2.12
CA VAL A 9 -20.83 -9.00 0.96
C VAL A 9 -20.72 -7.48 1.11
N LEU A 10 -20.85 -6.95 2.33
CA LEU A 10 -20.62 -5.53 2.62
C LEU A 10 -19.17 -5.10 2.30
N TRP A 11 -18.18 -5.99 2.41
CA TRP A 11 -16.80 -5.71 2.02
C TRP A 11 -16.57 -5.69 0.51
N LEU A 12 -17.47 -6.27 -0.29
CA LEU A 12 -17.36 -6.23 -1.76
C LEU A 12 -17.64 -4.84 -2.32
N ILE A 13 -18.40 -4.01 -1.59
CA ILE A 13 -18.75 -2.65 -2.01
C ILE A 13 -17.49 -1.75 -2.04
N PRO A 14 -16.73 -1.56 -0.94
CA PRO A 14 -15.51 -0.76 -0.98
C PRO A 14 -14.43 -1.38 -1.88
N LEU A 15 -14.35 -2.72 -1.96
CA LEU A 15 -13.45 -3.39 -2.92
C LEU A 15 -13.81 -3.04 -4.36
N GLY A 16 -15.10 -3.06 -4.70
CA GLY A 16 -15.62 -2.66 -6.00
C GLY A 16 -15.33 -1.19 -6.31
N VAL A 17 -15.48 -0.29 -5.33
CA VAL A 17 -15.13 1.12 -5.48
C VAL A 17 -13.62 1.31 -5.73
N VAL A 18 -12.76 0.58 -5.01
CA VAL A 18 -11.31 0.63 -5.22
C VAL A 18 -10.94 0.10 -6.60
N LEU A 19 -11.53 -1.02 -7.02
CA LEU A 19 -11.31 -1.59 -8.36
C LEU A 19 -11.81 -0.65 -9.46
N TRP A 20 -12.98 -0.05 -9.28
CA TRP A 20 -13.54 0.93 -10.20
C TRP A 20 -12.64 2.16 -10.32
N ALA A 21 -12.20 2.72 -9.19
CA ALA A 21 -11.26 3.83 -9.16
C ALA A 21 -9.92 3.47 -9.82
N LEU A 22 -9.45 2.22 -9.67
CA LEU A 22 -8.24 1.71 -10.31
C LEU A 22 -8.36 1.72 -11.84
N VAL A 23 -9.50 1.25 -12.35
CA VAL A 23 -9.81 1.18 -13.78
C VAL A 23 -9.98 2.58 -14.37
N CYS A 24 -10.75 3.45 -13.71
CA CYS A 24 -11.02 4.81 -14.21
C CYS A 24 -9.78 5.72 -14.18
N ASN A 25 -8.87 5.54 -13.21
CA ASN A 25 -7.71 6.41 -13.06
C ASN A 25 -6.50 5.97 -13.91
N TYR A 26 -6.56 4.80 -14.57
CA TYR A 26 -5.42 4.23 -15.31
C TYR A 26 -4.09 4.30 -14.53
N SER A 27 -4.16 4.25 -13.19
CA SER A 27 -3.03 4.59 -12.35
C SER A 27 -2.10 3.40 -12.26
N ARG A 28 -0.99 3.51 -12.98
CA ARG A 28 0.09 2.53 -13.07
C ARG A 28 0.58 2.04 -11.70
N ALA A 29 0.81 2.98 -10.79
CA ALA A 29 1.23 2.68 -9.42
C ALA A 29 0.12 1.96 -8.65
N GLY A 30 -1.15 2.32 -8.88
CA GLY A 30 -2.30 1.62 -8.29
C GLY A 30 -2.36 0.16 -8.72
N ILE A 31 -2.20 -0.12 -10.01
CA ILE A 31 -2.18 -1.49 -10.55
C ILE A 31 -1.05 -2.31 -9.92
N LEU A 32 0.17 -1.74 -9.87
CA LEU A 32 1.32 -2.40 -9.26
C LEU A 32 1.14 -2.65 -7.76
N LEU A 33 0.58 -1.69 -7.01
CA LEU A 33 0.31 -1.84 -5.58
C LEU A 33 -0.82 -2.86 -5.32
N PHE A 34 -1.84 -2.92 -6.18
CA PHE A 34 -2.93 -3.88 -6.05
C PHE A 34 -2.42 -5.32 -6.28
N PHE A 35 -1.75 -5.56 -7.40
CA PHE A 35 -1.19 -6.88 -7.71
C PHE A 35 -0.04 -7.27 -6.77
N GLY A 36 0.82 -6.32 -6.41
CA GLY A 36 1.89 -6.54 -5.43
C GLY A 36 1.33 -6.88 -4.05
N GLY A 37 0.36 -6.09 -3.57
CA GLY A 37 -0.31 -6.28 -2.29
C GLY A 37 -1.03 -7.62 -2.19
N ILE A 38 -1.78 -8.01 -3.21
CA ILE A 38 -2.50 -9.30 -3.20
C ILE A 38 -1.52 -10.48 -3.26
N THR A 39 -0.40 -10.35 -3.98
CA THR A 39 0.64 -11.39 -4.05
C THR A 39 1.33 -11.57 -2.71
N VAL A 40 1.76 -10.47 -2.08
CA VAL A 40 2.37 -10.50 -0.73
C VAL A 40 1.40 -11.07 0.29
N TRP A 41 0.12 -10.69 0.22
CA TRP A 41 -0.92 -11.21 1.10
C TRP A 41 -1.16 -12.72 0.91
N LEU A 42 -1.20 -13.21 -0.33
CA LEU A 42 -1.35 -14.64 -0.62
C LEU A 42 -0.13 -15.46 -0.20
N ILE A 43 1.10 -14.94 -0.41
CA ILE A 43 2.34 -15.56 0.08
C ILE A 43 2.30 -15.63 1.61
N TRP A 44 1.98 -14.52 2.28
CA TRP A 44 1.85 -14.46 3.73
C TRP A 44 0.81 -15.45 4.27
N MET A 45 -0.34 -15.56 3.60
CA MET A 45 -1.40 -16.50 3.96
C MET A 45 -0.99 -17.97 3.73
N GLY A 46 -0.28 -18.24 2.64
CA GLY A 46 0.28 -19.56 2.33
C GLY A 46 1.36 -20.00 3.32
N LEU A 47 2.20 -19.08 3.79
CA LEU A 47 3.21 -19.32 4.82
C LEU A 47 2.61 -19.50 6.23
N ARG A 48 1.44 -18.89 6.50
CA ARG A 48 0.76 -18.98 7.81
C ARG A 48 -0.19 -20.17 7.97
N SER A 49 -0.75 -20.72 6.89
CA SER A 49 -1.84 -21.69 6.99
C SER A 49 -1.40 -23.11 6.66
N SER A 50 -1.72 -24.07 7.54
CA SER A 50 -1.57 -25.51 7.28
C SER A 50 -2.49 -26.01 6.12
N HIS A 51 -3.52 -25.23 5.77
CA HIS A 51 -4.50 -25.58 4.74
C HIS A 51 -4.18 -24.84 3.43
N ARG A 52 -3.61 -25.57 2.45
CA ARG A 52 -3.17 -25.03 1.14
C ARG A 52 -4.32 -24.62 0.20
N LYS A 53 -5.54 -25.12 0.42
CA LYS A 53 -6.70 -24.94 -0.48
C LYS A 53 -7.12 -23.48 -0.72
N PRO A 54 -7.32 -22.63 0.31
CA PRO A 54 -7.70 -21.23 0.09
C PRO A 54 -6.60 -20.40 -0.61
N ALA A 55 -5.33 -20.73 -0.39
CA ALA A 55 -4.22 -20.06 -1.09
C ALA A 55 -4.22 -20.38 -2.60
N ILE A 56 -4.50 -21.62 -2.97
CA ILE A 56 -4.58 -22.05 -4.39
C ILE A 56 -5.75 -21.33 -5.10
N ILE A 57 -6.91 -21.20 -4.45
CA ILE A 57 -8.05 -20.48 -5.03
C ILE A 57 -7.70 -18.99 -5.22
N GLY A 58 -7.05 -18.37 -4.23
CA GLY A 58 -6.59 -16.98 -4.32
C GLY A 58 -5.61 -16.76 -5.47
N ILE A 59 -4.62 -17.65 -5.64
CA ILE A 59 -3.66 -17.59 -6.75
C ILE A 59 -4.36 -17.68 -8.10
N ASN A 60 -5.33 -18.60 -8.26
CA ASN A 60 -6.09 -18.73 -9.52
C ASN A 60 -6.89 -17.46 -9.85
N ILE A 61 -7.51 -16.83 -8.84
CA ILE A 61 -8.24 -15.57 -9.03
C ILE A 61 -7.27 -14.46 -9.47
N VAL A 62 -6.09 -14.36 -8.84
CA VAL A 62 -5.07 -13.37 -9.22
C VAL A 62 -4.55 -13.61 -10.63
N LEU A 63 -4.27 -14.86 -11.02
CA LEU A 63 -3.87 -15.22 -12.38
C LEU A 63 -4.95 -14.86 -13.40
N LEU A 64 -6.23 -15.08 -13.07
CA LEU A 64 -7.36 -14.74 -13.94
C LEU A 64 -7.48 -13.22 -14.10
N LEU A 65 -7.31 -12.44 -13.03
CA LEU A 65 -7.25 -10.98 -13.09
C LEU A 65 -6.06 -10.50 -13.92
N PHE A 66 -4.90 -11.15 -13.80
CA PHE A 66 -3.71 -10.85 -14.60
C PHE A 66 -3.96 -11.13 -16.08
N LEU A 67 -4.61 -12.26 -16.40
CA LEU A 67 -4.99 -12.61 -17.77
C LEU A 67 -5.95 -11.57 -18.37
N ILE A 68 -7.01 -11.20 -17.65
CA ILE A 68 -7.95 -10.15 -18.07
C ILE A 68 -7.22 -8.81 -18.28
N PHE A 69 -6.30 -8.46 -17.39
CA PHE A 69 -5.50 -7.25 -17.52
C PHE A 69 -4.62 -7.27 -18.78
N PHE A 70 -3.98 -8.40 -19.10
CA PHE A 70 -3.15 -8.51 -20.29
C PHE A 70 -3.95 -8.55 -21.60
N THR A 71 -5.18 -9.09 -21.59
CA THR A 71 -6.03 -9.13 -22.78
C THR A 71 -6.75 -7.81 -23.06
N PHE A 72 -7.22 -7.11 -22.02
CA PHE A 72 -7.99 -5.86 -22.18
C PHE A 72 -7.20 -4.58 -21.86
N GLY A 73 -6.03 -4.69 -21.22
CA GLY A 73 -5.22 -3.56 -20.78
C GLY A 73 -4.23 -3.03 -21.83
N GLY A 74 -4.41 -3.35 -23.12
CA GLY A 74 -3.47 -3.01 -24.21
C GLY A 74 -3.03 -1.54 -24.23
N GLU A 75 -3.96 -0.58 -24.13
CA GLU A 75 -3.60 0.85 -24.05
C GLU A 75 -2.81 1.21 -22.80
N THR A 76 -3.07 0.52 -21.68
CA THR A 76 -2.35 0.73 -20.42
C THR A 76 -0.93 0.19 -20.54
N LEU A 77 -0.78 -1.00 -21.13
CA LEU A 77 0.51 -1.64 -21.43
C LEU A 77 1.34 -0.83 -22.43
N ASP A 78 0.72 -0.21 -23.43
CA ASP A 78 1.42 0.64 -24.39
C ASP A 78 1.89 1.95 -23.76
N ARG A 79 1.10 2.55 -22.87
CA ARG A 79 1.55 3.69 -22.05
C ARG A 79 2.69 3.30 -21.11
N PHE A 80 2.63 2.12 -20.50
CA PHE A 80 3.74 1.58 -19.70
C PHE A 80 4.99 1.37 -20.54
N LYS A 81 4.90 0.75 -21.72
CA LYS A 81 6.07 0.50 -22.60
C LYS A 81 6.68 1.80 -23.08
N ARG A 82 5.87 2.75 -23.54
CA ARG A 82 6.35 4.07 -23.96
C ARG A 82 7.13 4.73 -22.82
N GLU A 83 6.55 4.80 -21.63
CA GLU A 83 7.21 5.44 -20.48
C GLU A 83 8.29 4.62 -19.77
N THR A 84 8.42 3.32 -20.01
CA THR A 84 9.55 2.51 -19.47
C THR A 84 10.74 2.54 -20.44
N LEU A 85 10.49 2.77 -21.73
CA LEU A 85 11.52 2.90 -22.77
C LEU A 85 11.98 4.36 -22.96
N THR A 86 11.16 5.35 -22.61
CA THR A 86 11.53 6.77 -22.65
C THR A 86 12.19 7.39 -21.40
N PRO A 87 12.31 6.79 -20.18
CA PRO A 87 12.99 7.44 -19.04
C PRO A 87 14.46 7.75 -19.34
N PHE A 88 15.05 6.97 -20.26
CA PHE A 88 16.44 7.10 -20.67
C PHE A 88 16.60 7.80 -22.03
N ALA A 89 15.53 8.05 -22.77
CA ALA A 89 15.59 8.49 -24.17
C ALA A 89 14.95 9.87 -24.44
N SER A 90 14.03 10.36 -23.62
CA SER A 90 13.58 11.75 -23.67
C SER A 90 14.43 12.57 -22.69
N GLY A 91 15.11 13.60 -23.19
CA GLY A 91 16.04 14.43 -22.43
C GLY A 91 15.56 14.75 -21.00
N GLN A 92 16.42 14.43 -20.03
CA GLN A 92 16.30 14.69 -18.59
C GLN A 92 14.90 15.12 -18.14
N ASP A 93 14.05 14.13 -17.87
CA ASP A 93 12.69 14.30 -17.36
C ASP A 93 12.71 15.31 -16.20
N LEU A 94 12.11 16.49 -16.40
CA LEU A 94 12.19 17.64 -15.48
C LEU A 94 11.93 17.25 -14.02
N ARG A 95 10.99 16.32 -13.83
CA ARG A 95 10.64 15.73 -12.53
C ARG A 95 11.87 15.16 -11.83
N THR A 96 12.70 14.42 -12.55
CA THR A 96 13.92 13.79 -12.01
C THR A 96 14.98 14.83 -11.62
N LEU A 97 15.11 15.92 -12.38
CA LEU A 97 16.02 17.03 -12.05
C LEU A 97 15.54 17.78 -10.80
N LEU A 98 14.22 18.03 -10.71
CA LEU A 98 13.61 18.68 -9.55
C LEU A 98 13.78 17.81 -8.29
N HIS A 99 13.56 16.50 -8.41
CA HIS A 99 13.81 15.53 -7.34
C HIS A 99 15.27 15.50 -6.91
N ARG A 100 16.20 15.58 -7.87
CA ARG A 100 17.64 15.61 -7.58
C ARG A 100 18.03 16.86 -6.79
N ASP A 101 17.59 18.04 -7.23
CA ASP A 101 17.88 19.29 -6.53
C ASP A 101 17.24 19.28 -5.12
N ALA A 102 16.00 18.81 -4.99
CA ALA A 102 15.32 18.73 -3.69
C ALA A 102 15.97 17.71 -2.76
N TRP A 103 16.47 16.60 -3.30
CA TRP A 103 17.25 15.61 -2.57
C TRP A 103 18.55 16.20 -2.04
N THR A 104 19.32 16.89 -2.88
CA THR A 104 20.55 17.57 -2.47
C THR A 104 20.27 18.61 -1.37
N LEU A 105 19.17 19.37 -1.49
CA LEU A 105 18.76 20.34 -0.48
C LEU A 105 18.41 19.66 0.85
N SER A 106 17.71 18.52 0.82
CA SER A 106 17.36 17.75 2.03
C SER A 106 18.59 17.23 2.80
N ILE A 107 19.68 16.91 2.09
CA ILE A 107 20.93 16.45 2.69
C ILE A 107 21.71 17.63 3.31
N GLY A 108 21.54 18.84 2.77
CA GLY A 108 22.17 20.05 3.31
C GLY A 108 21.67 20.45 4.70
N ALA A 109 20.42 20.12 5.04
CA ALA A 109 19.81 20.41 6.34
C ALA A 109 19.04 19.18 6.90
N PRO A 110 19.73 18.10 7.28
CA PRO A 110 19.10 16.79 7.44
C PRO A 110 18.26 16.65 8.71
N LEU A 111 18.55 17.40 9.78
CA LEU A 111 17.88 17.24 11.07
C LEU A 111 16.59 18.06 11.17
N PHE A 112 16.68 19.37 10.93
CA PHE A 112 15.58 20.32 11.12
C PHE A 112 15.06 20.93 9.81
N GLY A 113 15.69 20.62 8.67
CA GLY A 113 15.33 21.19 7.39
C GLY A 113 15.61 22.69 7.32
N ILE A 114 15.00 23.33 6.33
CA ILE A 114 15.13 24.76 6.03
C ILE A 114 14.01 25.61 6.66
N GLY A 115 13.08 24.99 7.39
CA GLY A 115 11.90 25.61 7.98
C GLY A 115 10.65 25.54 7.09
N LEU A 116 9.48 25.36 7.73
CA LEU A 116 8.17 25.28 7.05
C LEU A 116 7.89 26.51 6.19
N GLY A 117 7.42 26.29 4.96
CA GLY A 117 7.09 27.36 4.01
C GLY A 117 8.29 28.06 3.38
N ASN A 118 9.52 27.65 3.70
CA ASN A 118 10.74 28.21 3.09
C ASN A 118 11.20 27.44 1.84
N PHE A 119 10.47 26.41 1.41
CA PHE A 119 10.84 25.61 0.25
C PHE A 119 11.03 26.46 -1.01
N ALA A 120 10.00 27.22 -1.45
CA ALA A 120 10.05 27.96 -2.70
C ALA A 120 11.23 28.96 -2.81
N PRO A 121 11.48 29.86 -1.82
CA PRO A 121 12.59 30.81 -1.92
C PRO A 121 13.96 30.12 -1.85
N VAL A 122 14.14 29.14 -0.96
CA VAL A 122 15.45 28.47 -0.79
C VAL A 122 15.75 27.54 -1.96
N PHE A 123 14.76 26.81 -2.44
CA PHE A 123 14.90 25.93 -3.61
C PHE A 123 15.23 26.72 -4.88
N ALA A 124 14.63 27.89 -5.07
CA ALA A 124 14.94 28.77 -6.20
C ALA A 124 16.41 29.23 -6.21
N MET A 125 17.04 29.38 -5.04
CA MET A 125 18.45 29.75 -4.90
C MET A 125 19.40 28.54 -4.97
N ALA A 126 18.97 27.38 -4.48
CA ALA A 126 19.80 26.18 -4.38
C ALA A 126 19.75 25.27 -5.62
N ARG A 127 18.75 25.44 -6.51
CA ARG A 127 18.61 24.62 -7.72
C ARG A 127 19.78 24.79 -8.69
N THR A 128 20.33 23.68 -9.17
CA THR A 128 21.44 23.68 -10.13
C THR A 128 21.06 22.88 -11.38
N ALA A 129 20.43 21.73 -11.20
CA ALA A 129 20.01 20.86 -12.31
C ALA A 129 18.72 21.37 -12.99
N SER A 130 17.84 22.03 -12.24
CA SER A 130 16.54 22.56 -12.73
C SER A 130 16.54 24.07 -13.00
N ALA A 131 17.72 24.71 -13.12
CA ALA A 131 17.88 26.16 -13.15
C ALA A 131 17.21 26.88 -14.35
N GLN A 132 17.05 26.21 -15.50
CA GLN A 132 16.45 26.78 -16.72
C GLN A 132 14.91 26.85 -16.70
N GLN A 133 14.25 26.43 -15.60
CA GLN A 133 12.81 26.17 -15.58
C GLN A 133 12.02 27.16 -14.69
N ASN A 134 10.71 27.27 -14.98
CA ASN A 134 9.76 28.09 -14.23
C ASN A 134 9.69 27.71 -12.74
N PHE A 135 9.26 28.67 -11.92
CA PHE A 135 9.10 28.56 -10.46
C PHE A 135 8.47 27.22 -10.04
N ALA A 136 9.20 26.41 -9.28
CA ALA A 136 8.67 25.21 -8.64
C ALA A 136 8.23 25.56 -7.21
N LEU A 137 6.93 25.44 -6.93
CA LEU A 137 6.35 25.78 -5.63
C LEU A 137 6.48 24.65 -4.59
N HIS A 138 6.60 23.41 -5.04
CA HIS A 138 6.78 22.23 -4.19
C HIS A 138 7.46 21.11 -5.00
N PRO A 139 8.18 20.18 -4.35
CA PRO A 139 8.51 18.90 -4.97
C PRO A 139 7.21 18.12 -5.21
N GLU A 140 7.20 17.26 -6.22
CA GLU A 140 6.03 16.41 -6.50
C GLU A 140 5.86 15.26 -5.48
N SER A 141 6.77 15.14 -4.50
CA SER A 141 6.73 14.16 -3.42
C SER A 141 6.61 14.87 -2.08
N ASP A 142 5.46 14.68 -1.42
CA ASP A 142 5.18 15.24 -0.10
C ASP A 142 6.16 14.77 0.97
N TRP A 143 6.67 13.54 0.83
CA TRP A 143 7.70 12.99 1.71
C TRP A 143 9.02 13.75 1.59
N LEU A 144 9.44 14.02 0.35
CA LEU A 144 10.66 14.76 0.09
C LEU A 144 10.49 16.23 0.49
N TRP A 145 9.31 16.80 0.28
CA TRP A 145 9.01 18.16 0.71
C TRP A 145 9.08 18.31 2.23
N THR A 146 8.46 17.38 2.96
CA THR A 146 8.53 17.33 4.42
C THR A 146 9.99 17.16 4.89
N ALA A 147 10.77 16.32 4.21
CA ALA A 147 12.19 16.13 4.52
C ALA A 147 13.03 17.40 4.29
N VAL A 148 12.72 18.18 3.25
CA VAL A 148 13.40 19.45 2.98
C VAL A 148 13.03 20.50 4.03
N GLU A 149 11.75 20.68 4.33
CA GLU A 149 11.29 21.76 5.22
C GLU A 149 11.54 21.48 6.70
N LEU A 150 11.32 20.25 7.15
CA LEU A 150 11.38 19.86 8.57
C LEU A 150 12.54 18.92 8.89
N GLY A 151 13.35 18.55 7.88
CA GLY A 151 14.41 17.56 8.01
C GLY A 151 13.88 16.13 7.96
N TRP A 152 14.78 15.16 7.91
CA TRP A 152 14.45 13.73 7.84
C TRP A 152 13.80 13.20 9.13
N LEU A 153 13.90 13.93 10.25
CA LEU A 153 13.22 13.56 11.50
C LEU A 153 11.69 13.53 11.34
N ALA A 154 11.12 14.54 10.70
CA ALA A 154 9.67 14.64 10.52
C ALA A 154 9.06 13.46 9.72
N PRO A 155 9.53 13.11 8.50
CA PRO A 155 8.99 11.97 7.78
C PRO A 155 9.22 10.66 8.54
N ILE A 156 10.36 10.47 9.22
CA ILE A 156 10.58 9.27 10.04
C ILE A 156 9.57 9.18 11.18
N CYS A 157 9.28 10.28 11.88
CA CYS A 157 8.27 10.32 12.92
C CYS A 157 6.86 10.05 12.37
N ILE A 158 6.50 10.64 11.22
CA ILE A 158 5.21 10.40 10.55
C ILE A 158 5.07 8.91 10.17
N LEU A 159 6.11 8.33 9.57
CA LEU A 159 6.14 6.91 9.23
C LEU A 159 6.04 6.03 10.48
N GLY A 160 6.76 6.37 11.54
CA GLY A 160 6.70 5.67 12.82
C GLY A 160 5.30 5.73 13.45
N ALA A 161 4.67 6.90 13.45
CA ALA A 161 3.30 7.07 13.95
C ALA A 161 2.29 6.26 13.11
N LEU A 162 2.44 6.27 11.78
CA LEU A 162 1.61 5.47 10.89
C LEU A 162 1.77 3.97 11.14
N LEU A 163 3.01 3.49 11.31
CA LEU A 163 3.29 2.09 11.63
C LEU A 163 2.74 1.69 12.99
N LEU A 164 2.92 2.53 14.02
CA LEU A 164 2.33 2.31 15.34
C LEU A 164 0.81 2.26 15.27
N TRP A 165 0.19 3.19 14.55
CA TRP A 165 -1.26 3.20 14.32
C TRP A 165 -1.71 1.92 13.61
N LEU A 166 -1.02 1.49 12.54
CA LEU A 166 -1.32 0.24 11.84
C LEU A 166 -1.21 -0.98 12.75
N ILE A 167 -0.15 -1.07 13.57
CA ILE A 167 0.05 -2.19 14.51
C ILE A 167 -1.05 -2.22 15.57
N ARG A 168 -1.54 -1.05 16.02
CA ARG A 168 -2.57 -0.94 17.05
C ARG A 168 -3.99 -1.15 16.51
N CYS A 169 -4.27 -0.68 15.31
CA CYS A 169 -5.59 -0.82 14.67
C CYS A 169 -5.76 -2.16 13.94
N PHE A 170 -4.67 -2.74 13.45
CA PHE A 170 -4.62 -4.09 12.89
C PHE A 170 -3.69 -4.96 13.72
N PRO A 171 -4.07 -5.31 14.96
CA PRO A 171 -3.33 -6.32 15.70
C PRO A 171 -3.32 -7.58 14.83
N LEU A 172 -2.12 -7.95 14.33
CA LEU A 172 -1.87 -9.15 13.52
C LEU A 172 -2.03 -10.44 14.35
N GLU A 173 -2.99 -10.44 15.28
CA GLU A 173 -3.37 -11.57 16.10
C GLU A 173 -3.75 -12.73 15.20
N ARG A 174 -2.90 -13.75 15.23
CA ARG A 174 -3.08 -15.05 14.59
C ARG A 174 -4.14 -15.78 15.43
N GLY A 175 -5.41 -15.37 15.34
CA GLY A 175 -6.35 -15.69 16.42
C GLY A 175 -7.84 -15.52 16.17
N THR A 176 -8.34 -15.44 14.94
CA THR A 176 -9.79 -15.47 14.67
C THR A 176 -10.37 -16.90 14.82
N GLN A 177 -10.11 -17.55 15.95
CA GLN A 177 -10.76 -18.81 16.38
C GLN A 177 -11.25 -18.72 17.84
N SER A 178 -11.63 -17.52 18.29
CA SER A 178 -12.27 -17.30 19.59
C SER A 178 -13.55 -18.13 19.76
N GLY A 179 -14.24 -18.48 18.66
CA GLY A 179 -15.41 -19.37 18.66
C GLY A 179 -15.10 -20.87 18.76
N LEU A 180 -13.89 -21.31 18.39
CA LEU A 180 -13.53 -22.73 18.40
C LEU A 180 -13.06 -23.18 19.79
N ARG A 181 -12.47 -22.27 20.57
CA ARG A 181 -12.09 -22.50 21.98
C ARG A 181 -13.30 -22.62 22.91
N SER A 182 -14.37 -21.85 22.65
CA SER A 182 -15.61 -21.93 23.44
C SER A 182 -16.43 -23.19 23.12
N ALA A 183 -16.33 -23.72 21.89
CA ALA A 183 -16.92 -25.01 21.55
C ALA A 183 -16.15 -26.19 22.20
N LEU A 184 -14.82 -26.11 22.28
CA LEU A 184 -14.01 -27.14 22.93
C LEU A 184 -14.26 -27.20 24.45
N SER A 185 -14.45 -26.05 25.11
CA SER A 185 -14.75 -26.01 26.55
C SER A 185 -16.17 -26.50 26.88
N LEU A 186 -17.11 -26.41 25.93
CA LEU A 186 -18.44 -27.01 26.07
C LEU A 186 -18.41 -28.53 25.85
N LEU A 187 -17.58 -29.02 24.93
CA LEU A 187 -17.46 -30.46 24.66
C LEU A 187 -16.65 -31.22 25.72
N SER A 188 -15.77 -30.51 26.45
CA SER A 188 -14.92 -31.09 27.49
C SER A 188 -15.55 -31.11 28.89
N SER A 189 -16.85 -30.85 29.04
CA SER A 189 -17.54 -30.89 30.34
C SER A 189 -18.10 -32.29 30.63
N PRO A 190 -17.46 -33.14 31.46
CA PRO A 190 -17.89 -34.49 31.72
C PRO A 190 -18.75 -34.50 32.99
N SER A 191 -19.97 -33.97 32.93
CA SER A 191 -20.95 -34.17 34.02
C SER A 191 -22.36 -33.79 33.58
N ARG A 192 -23.08 -34.76 33.02
CA ARG A 192 -24.55 -34.92 33.18
C ARG A 192 -25.03 -36.17 32.44
N PHE A 193 -24.68 -37.35 32.94
CA PHE A 193 -25.34 -38.61 32.58
C PHE A 193 -25.32 -39.57 33.77
N THR A 194 -25.96 -39.18 34.87
CA THR A 194 -26.35 -40.10 35.93
C THR A 194 -27.54 -39.53 36.70
N ARG A 195 -28.75 -39.88 36.25
CA ARG A 195 -29.93 -40.25 37.05
C ARG A 195 -31.15 -40.26 36.13
N PHE A 196 -31.68 -41.44 35.87
CA PHE A 196 -33.09 -41.81 36.10
C PHE A 196 -33.27 -43.27 35.68
N THR A 197 -32.95 -44.17 36.60
CA THR A 197 -33.48 -45.54 36.65
C THR A 197 -34.15 -45.67 38.01
N MET A 198 -35.47 -45.55 38.03
CA MET A 198 -36.45 -46.33 38.81
C MET A 198 -37.82 -45.75 38.58
#